data_AF-A0A2V8GRI6-F1
#
_entry.id   AF-A0A2V8GRI6-F1
#
_cell.length_a   1.000
_cell.length_b   1.000
_cell.length_c   1.000
_cell.angle_alpha   90.00
_cell.angle_beta   90.00
_cell.angle_gamma   90.00
#
_symmetry.space_group_name_H-M   'P 1'
#
loop_
_entity.id
_entity.type
_entity.pdbx_description
1 polymer ?
#
loop_
_entity_poly.entity_id
_entity_poly.type
_entity_poly.pdbx_seq_one_letter_code
_entity_poly.pdbx_strand_id
1 'polypeptide(L)'
;MRSDIREATARVAVADARVDQARRDGRWDMSLTGNYGREAYGFAQRGFDASGRLVPVQGNFHSIEIGANLILPLRNRNQGAIAAAEAERGGEQEVLAARQLTAQAEIDAATARDREAQRAVDLYAN
;
A
#
# COMPACT_ATOMS: atom_id res chain seq x y z
N MET A 1 0.65 -1.38 28.03
CA MET A 1 0.68 -0.18 27.16
C MET A 1 -0.77 0.16 26.79
N ARG A 2 -1.17 1.42 26.93
CA ARG A 2 -2.54 1.90 26.73
C ARG A 2 -2.96 1.72 25.25
N SER A 3 -4.20 1.31 24.98
CA SER A 3 -4.60 0.85 23.62
C SER A 3 -4.64 1.99 22.60
N ASP A 4 -4.96 3.19 23.04
CA ASP A 4 -4.94 4.46 22.32
C ASP A 4 -3.53 4.84 21.85
N ILE A 5 -2.51 4.68 22.70
CA ILE A 5 -1.11 4.91 22.32
C ILE A 5 -0.66 3.88 21.30
N ARG A 6 -1.00 2.60 21.51
CA ARG A 6 -0.64 1.52 20.58
C ARG A 6 -1.27 1.71 19.21
N GLU A 7 -2.52 2.15 19.15
CA GLU A 7 -3.20 2.48 17.89
C GLU A 7 -2.49 3.63 17.16
N ALA A 8 -2.14 4.72 17.86
CA ALA A 8 -1.45 5.84 17.25
C ALA A 8 -0.03 5.48 16.79
N THR A 9 0.71 4.67 17.56
CA THR A 9 2.00 4.15 17.11
C THR A 9 1.88 3.29 15.84
N ALA A 10 0.83 2.47 15.75
CA ALA A 10 0.56 1.68 14.54
C ALA A 10 0.23 2.57 13.33
N ARG A 11 -0.52 3.67 13.53
CA ARG A 11 -0.81 4.64 12.47
C ARG A 11 0.46 5.33 11.96
N VAL A 12 1.36 5.75 12.85
CA VAL A 12 2.67 6.30 12.46
C VAL A 12 3.47 5.28 11.64
N ALA A 13 3.51 4.01 12.05
CA ALA A 13 4.20 2.97 11.31
C ALA A 13 3.61 2.73 9.91
N VAL A 14 2.28 2.81 9.76
CA VAL A 14 1.62 2.75 8.45
C VAL A 14 1.98 3.97 7.60
N ALA A 15 2.03 5.17 8.19
CA ALA A 15 2.42 6.38 7.49
C ALA A 15 3.90 6.34 7.03
N ASP A 16 4.80 5.79 7.86
CA ASP A 16 6.20 5.51 7.49
C ASP A 16 6.26 4.60 6.25
N ALA A 17 5.50 3.50 6.27
CA ALA A 17 5.44 2.57 5.13
C ALA A 17 4.90 3.23 3.85
N ARG A 18 3.96 4.18 3.98
CA ARG A 18 3.43 4.96 2.83
C ARG A 18 4.47 5.90 2.25
N VAL A 19 5.29 6.55 3.07
CA VAL A 19 6.42 7.36 2.60
C VAL A 19 7.40 6.50 1.81
N ASP A 20 7.73 5.31 2.33
CA ASP A 20 8.64 4.37 1.66
C ASP A 20 8.07 3.83 0.35
N GLN A 21 6.75 3.62 0.28
CA GLN A 21 6.07 3.27 -0.97
C GLN A 21 6.15 4.42 -1.98
N ALA A 22 5.77 5.65 -1.59
CA ALA A 22 5.81 6.81 -2.47
C ALA A 22 7.23 7.08 -3.02
N ARG A 23 8.26 6.82 -2.22
CA ARG A 23 9.67 6.90 -2.63
C ARG A 23 10.05 5.80 -3.63
N ARG A 24 9.53 4.59 -3.48
CA ARG A 24 9.74 3.47 -4.42
C ARG A 24 9.04 3.71 -5.75
N ASP A 25 7.84 4.27 -5.73
CA ASP A 25 7.07 4.60 -6.94
C ASP A 25 7.73 5.73 -7.76
N GLY A 26 8.59 6.54 -7.13
CA GLY A 26 9.44 7.51 -7.83
C GLY A 26 10.66 6.91 -8.53
N ARG A 27 10.89 5.59 -8.42
CA ARG A 27 12.00 4.86 -9.07
C ARG A 27 11.54 4.29 -10.41
N TRP A 28 12.51 3.77 -11.16
CA TRP A 28 12.23 3.05 -12.39
C TRP A 28 11.45 1.77 -12.09
N ASP A 29 10.43 1.50 -12.88
CA ASP A 29 9.62 0.28 -12.79
C ASP A 29 9.80 -0.57 -14.05
N MET A 30 9.92 -1.88 -13.88
CA MET A 30 10.11 -2.81 -14.98
C MET A 30 9.13 -3.98 -14.85
N SER A 31 8.32 -4.18 -15.88
CA SER A 31 7.42 -5.33 -15.98
C SER A 31 7.77 -6.21 -17.17
N LEU A 32 7.61 -7.52 -16.98
CA LEU A 32 7.81 -8.54 -18.00
C LEU A 32 6.45 -9.17 -18.32
N THR A 33 6.13 -9.27 -19.61
CA THR A 33 4.91 -9.91 -20.10
C THR A 33 5.27 -11.08 -21.00
N GLY A 34 4.47 -12.12 -20.95
CA GLY A 34 4.61 -13.30 -21.79
C GLY A 34 3.24 -13.86 -22.13
N ASN A 35 2.95 -14.03 -23.41
CA ASN A 35 1.68 -14.56 -23.90
C ASN A 35 1.93 -15.74 -24.82
N TYR A 36 1.05 -16.74 -24.73
CA TYR A 36 0.96 -17.82 -25.71
C TYR A 36 -0.44 -17.81 -26.31
N GLY A 37 -0.49 -17.66 -27.63
CA GLY A 37 -1.73 -17.66 -28.39
C GLY A 37 -1.78 -18.86 -29.32
N ARG A 38 -2.97 -19.44 -29.45
CA ARG A 38 -3.30 -20.31 -30.59
C ARG A 38 -4.46 -19.68 -31.33
N GLU A 39 -4.20 -19.27 -32.57
CA GLU A 39 -5.18 -18.61 -33.41
C GLU A 39 -5.51 -19.51 -34.59
N ALA A 40 -6.80 -19.69 -34.84
CA ALA A 40 -7.28 -20.39 -36.02
C ALA A 40 -7.92 -19.36 -36.94
N TYR A 41 -7.33 -19.16 -38.11
CA TYR A 41 -7.88 -18.32 -39.16
C TYR A 41 -8.39 -19.19 -40.29
N GLY A 42 -9.54 -18.85 -40.84
CA GLY A 42 -10.08 -19.59 -41.97
C GLY A 42 -11.11 -18.79 -42.73
N PHE A 43 -11.36 -19.22 -43.96
CA PHE A 43 -12.35 -18.65 -44.84
C PHE A 43 -13.51 -19.64 -45.06
N ALA A 44 -14.69 -19.13 -45.42
CA ALA A 44 -15.85 -19.98 -45.70
C ALA A 44 -15.68 -20.80 -46.99
N GLN A 45 -14.73 -20.45 -47.86
CA GLN A 45 -14.44 -21.18 -49.09
C GLN A 45 -13.58 -22.44 -48.82
N ARG A 46 -13.70 -23.41 -49.73
CA ARG A 46 -12.88 -24.63 -49.75
C ARG A 46 -11.88 -24.58 -50.89
N GLY A 47 -10.70 -25.16 -50.68
CA GLY A 47 -9.63 -25.27 -51.67
C GLY A 47 -9.21 -26.73 -51.87
N PHE A 48 -8.35 -26.99 -52.85
CA PHE A 48 -7.78 -28.33 -53.07
C PHE A 48 -6.42 -28.46 -52.37
N ASP A 49 -6.19 -29.59 -51.70
CA ASP A 49 -4.87 -29.93 -51.16
C ASP A 49 -3.94 -30.51 -52.23
N ALA A 50 -2.69 -30.82 -51.85
CA ALA A 50 -1.68 -31.37 -52.76
C ALA A 50 -2.05 -32.73 -53.38
N SER A 51 -3.04 -33.43 -52.84
CA SER A 51 -3.58 -34.68 -53.38
C SER A 51 -4.86 -34.47 -54.22
N GLY A 52 -5.26 -33.21 -54.44
CA GLY A 52 -6.47 -32.84 -55.18
C GLY A 52 -7.76 -33.02 -54.38
N ARG A 53 -7.69 -33.14 -53.05
CA ARG A 53 -8.89 -33.28 -52.21
C ARG A 53 -9.41 -31.92 -51.78
N LEU A 54 -10.73 -31.75 -51.79
CA LEU A 54 -11.37 -30.52 -51.35
C LEU A 54 -11.36 -30.40 -49.82
N VAL A 55 -10.66 -29.40 -49.29
CA VAL A 55 -10.46 -29.13 -47.85
C VAL A 55 -10.81 -27.68 -47.49
N PRO A 56 -11.22 -27.39 -46.23
CA PRO A 56 -11.42 -26.01 -45.77
C PRO A 56 -10.12 -25.20 -45.87
N VAL A 57 -10.21 -23.93 -46.32
CA VAL A 57 -9.06 -23.02 -46.30
C VAL A 57 -8.92 -22.43 -44.91
N GLN A 58 -8.12 -23.09 -44.08
CA GLN A 58 -7.85 -22.68 -42.69
C GLN A 58 -6.39 -22.89 -42.31
N GLY A 59 -5.86 -22.01 -41.47
CA GLY A 59 -4.54 -22.07 -40.87
C GLY A 59 -4.62 -22.00 -39.36
N ASN A 60 -3.89 -22.88 -38.68
CA ASN A 60 -3.67 -22.81 -37.24
C ASN A 60 -2.30 -22.20 -37.01
N PHE A 61 -2.24 -21.15 -36.19
CA PHE A 61 -1.04 -20.43 -35.85
C PHE A 61 -0.82 -20.50 -34.35
N HIS A 62 0.41 -20.76 -33.97
CA HIS A 62 0.87 -20.73 -32.59
C HIS A 62 1.81 -19.54 -32.45
N SER A 63 1.49 -18.62 -31.55
CA SER A 63 2.29 -17.43 -31.29
C SER A 63 2.80 -17.46 -29.85
N ILE A 64 4.06 -17.07 -29.68
CA ILE A 64 4.66 -16.76 -28.38
C ILE A 64 5.08 -15.30 -28.47
N GLU A 65 4.62 -14.50 -27.51
CA GLU A 65 4.99 -13.10 -27.38
C GLU A 65 5.67 -12.91 -26.03
N ILE A 66 6.80 -12.21 -26.02
CA ILE A 66 7.53 -11.85 -24.80
C ILE A 66 7.85 -10.37 -24.91
N GLY A 67 7.46 -9.59 -23.89
CA GLY A 67 7.66 -8.16 -23.83
C GLY A 67 8.26 -7.74 -22.50
N ALA A 68 9.06 -6.66 -22.52
CA ALA A 68 9.53 -5.99 -21.31
C ALA A 68 9.17 -4.51 -21.42
N ASN A 69 8.62 -3.93 -20.35
CA ASN A 69 8.28 -2.52 -20.27
C ASN A 69 9.10 -1.86 -19.16
N LEU A 70 9.76 -0.74 -19.46
CA LEU A 70 10.57 0.03 -18.51
C LEU A 70 10.05 1.46 -18.43
N ILE A 71 9.60 1.89 -17.25
CA ILE A 71 9.12 3.24 -17.00
C ILE A 71 10.21 4.04 -16.29
N LEU A 72 10.69 5.11 -16.92
CA LEU A 72 11.74 5.99 -16.38
C LEU A 72 11.17 7.39 -16.08
N PRO A 73 10.96 7.76 -14.81
CA PRO A 73 10.52 9.11 -14.46
C PRO A 73 11.67 10.11 -14.61
N LEU A 74 11.69 10.87 -15.72
CA LEU A 74 12.79 11.80 -16.05
C LEU A 74 12.82 13.07 -15.18
N ARG A 75 11.64 13.63 -14.85
CA ARG A 75 11.55 14.96 -14.20
C ARG A 75 10.71 14.97 -12.92
N ASN A 76 9.65 14.16 -12.87
CA ASN A 76 8.75 14.09 -11.72
C ASN A 76 8.96 12.77 -10.99
N ARG A 77 9.95 12.73 -10.10
CA ARG A 77 10.30 11.57 -9.25
C ARG A 77 9.32 11.38 -8.09
N ASN A 78 8.02 11.50 -8.40
CA ASN A 78 6.91 11.40 -7.45
C ASN A 78 6.98 12.39 -6.27
N GLN A 79 7.58 13.56 -6.48
CA GLN A 79 7.88 14.52 -5.40
C GLN A 79 6.62 15.00 -4.67
N GLY A 80 5.51 15.17 -5.39
CA GLY A 80 4.22 15.55 -4.81
C GLY A 80 3.64 14.49 -3.87
N ALA A 81 3.68 13.21 -4.28
CA ALA A 81 3.18 12.12 -3.42
C ALA A 81 4.10 11.89 -2.22
N ILE A 82 5.42 12.04 -2.39
CA ILE A 82 6.37 11.97 -1.27
C ILE A 82 6.09 13.10 -0.28
N ALA A 83 5.94 14.34 -0.74
CA ALA A 83 5.63 15.48 0.13
C ALA A 83 4.29 15.32 0.87
N ALA A 84 3.27 14.80 0.19
CA ALA A 84 1.97 14.51 0.79
C ALA A 84 2.09 13.40 1.86
N ALA A 85 2.80 12.31 1.58
CA ALA A 85 3.01 11.22 2.54
C ALA A 85 3.85 11.66 3.75
N GLU A 86 4.85 12.53 3.55
CA GLU A 86 5.66 13.11 4.63
C GLU A 86 4.82 14.03 5.53
N ALA A 87 3.92 14.83 4.94
CA ALA A 87 2.99 15.65 5.71
C ALA A 87 1.99 14.79 6.52
N GLU A 88 1.47 13.71 5.93
CA GLU A 88 0.58 12.76 6.63
C GLU A 88 1.28 12.10 7.81
N ARG A 89 2.53 11.63 7.60
CA ARG A 89 3.38 11.08 8.67
C ARG A 89 3.58 12.08 9.81
N GLY A 90 3.85 13.34 9.49
CA GLY A 90 3.98 14.41 10.49
C GLY A 90 2.70 14.58 11.30
N GLY A 91 1.53 14.56 10.65
CA GLY A 91 0.23 14.62 11.33
C GLY A 91 0.00 13.46 12.31
N GLU A 92 0.32 12.23 11.91
CA GLU A 92 0.17 11.05 12.78
C GLU A 92 1.15 11.07 13.97
N GLN A 93 2.35 11.65 13.80
CA GLN A 93 3.30 11.85 14.90
C GLN A 93 2.77 12.85 15.94
N GLU A 94 2.16 13.95 15.50
CA GLU A 94 1.52 14.92 16.40
C GLU A 94 0.32 14.30 17.14
N VAL A 95 -0.47 13.45 16.47
CA VAL A 95 -1.55 12.71 17.12
C VAL A 95 -1.02 11.77 18.21
N LEU A 96 0.08 11.06 17.93
CA LEU A 96 0.73 10.21 18.94
C LEU A 96 1.23 11.04 20.13
N ALA A 97 1.90 12.16 19.89
CA ALA A 97 2.39 13.05 20.93
C ALA A 97 1.24 13.60 21.80
N ALA A 98 0.15 14.02 21.17
CA ALA A 98 -1.05 14.48 21.88
C ALA A 98 -1.65 13.39 22.78
N ARG A 99 -1.78 12.15 22.29
CA ARG A 99 -2.30 11.03 23.09
C ARG A 99 -1.40 10.70 24.28
N GLN A 100 -0.08 10.79 24.11
CA GLN A 100 0.87 10.60 25.20
C GLN A 100 0.72 11.69 26.28
N LEU A 101 0.57 12.95 25.87
CA LEU A 101 0.32 14.07 26.79
C LEU A 101 -0.99 13.90 27.55
N THR A 102 -2.07 13.52 26.86
CA THR A 102 -3.36 13.23 27.51
C THR A 102 -3.25 12.10 28.52
N ALA A 103 -2.59 11.00 28.16
CA ALA A 103 -2.39 9.88 29.07
C ALA A 103 -1.59 10.27 30.31
N GLN A 104 -0.56 11.11 30.16
CA GLN A 104 0.21 11.61 31.30
C GLN A 104 -0.66 12.50 32.21
N ALA A 105 -1.42 13.42 31.62
CA ALA A 105 -2.32 14.29 32.38
C ALA A 105 -3.38 13.50 33.17
N GLU A 106 -3.90 12.41 32.61
CA GLU A 106 -4.83 11.53 33.32
C GLU A 106 -4.18 10.80 34.50
N ILE A 107 -2.94 10.32 34.35
CA ILE A 107 -2.18 9.69 35.43
C ILE A 107 -1.92 10.69 36.56
N ASP A 108 -1.52 11.91 36.22
CA ASP A 108 -1.23 12.97 37.19
C ASP A 108 -2.52 13.34 37.96
N ALA A 109 -3.64 13.48 37.26
CA ALA A 109 -4.93 13.77 37.86
C ALA A 109 -5.43 12.62 38.76
N ALA A 110 -5.26 11.36 38.34
CA ALA A 110 -5.62 10.20 39.15
C ALA A 110 -4.78 10.12 40.42
N THR A 111 -3.47 10.37 40.32
CA THR A 111 -2.54 10.39 41.45
C THR A 111 -2.89 11.50 42.44
N ALA A 112 -3.27 12.69 41.96
CA ALA A 112 -3.71 13.78 42.81
C ALA A 112 -5.01 13.42 43.58
N ARG A 113 -5.98 12.81 42.89
CA ARG A 113 -7.24 12.36 43.51
C ARG A 113 -7.01 11.27 44.57
N ASP A 114 -6.13 10.32 44.30
CA ASP A 114 -5.79 9.25 45.25
C ASP A 114 -5.16 9.80 46.54
N ARG A 115 -4.20 10.73 46.40
CA ARG A 115 -3.60 11.39 47.57
C ARG A 115 -4.60 12.17 48.41
N GLU A 116 -5.52 12.90 47.77
CA GLU A 116 -6.57 13.63 48.48
C GLU A 116 -7.57 12.68 49.17
N ALA A 117 -7.91 11.56 48.53
CA ALA A 117 -8.76 10.55 49.13
C ALA A 117 -8.10 9.89 50.36
N GLN A 118 -6.81 9.57 50.30
CA GLN A 118 -6.04 9.04 51.44
C GLN A 118 -6.02 10.02 52.61
N ARG A 119 -5.73 11.31 52.35
CA ARG A 119 -5.77 12.36 53.38
C ARG A 119 -7.15 12.48 54.04
N ALA A 120 -8.22 12.38 53.26
CA ALA A 120 -9.58 12.43 53.79
C ALA A 120 -9.86 11.22 54.70
N VAL A 121 -9.46 10.00 54.28
CA VAL A 121 -9.62 8.80 55.11
C VAL A 121 -8.84 8.91 56.42
N ASP A 122 -7.59 9.38 56.38
CA ASP A 122 -6.75 9.57 57.57
C ASP A 122 -7.35 10.60 58.55
N LEU A 123 -8.04 11.62 58.03
CA LEU A 123 -8.75 12.63 58.81
C LEU A 123 -10.04 12.09 59.46
N TYR A 124 -10.75 11.16 58.81
CA TYR A 124 -11.98 10.55 59.35
C TYR A 124 -11.74 9.29 60.18
N ALA A 125 -10.55 8.71 60.13
CA ALA A 125 -10.14 7.54 60.91
C ALA A 125 -9.53 7.88 62.29
N ASN A 126 -9.24 9.16 62.54
CA ASN A 126 -8.90 9.72 63.86
C ASN A 126 -10.11 10.39 64.51
#